data_AF-A0A8S3GT31-F1
#
_entry.id   AF-A0A8S3GT31-F1
#
_cell.length_a   1.000
_cell.length_b   1.000
_cell.length_c   1.000
_cell.angle_alpha   90.00
_cell.angle_beta   90.00
_cell.angle_gamma   90.00
#
_symmetry.space_group_name_H-M   'P 1'
#
loop_
_entity.id
_entity.type
_entity.pdbx_description
1 polymer ?
#
loop_
_entity_poly.entity_id
_entity_poly.type
_entity_poly.pdbx_seq_one_letter_code
_entity_poly.pdbx_strand_id
1 'polypeptide(L)'
;TPSTVLKVIQAIDVNDPPTQRSIAKACHASQSTISRIIKQVNFTLRKKQKVHKLTSSNVEKRRRRAIRLYRQLANNRYKNFITTDESWFYLDGTEGKRKVCYIKKSDPDYDRMILQQDSSRPQGFMVW
;
A
#
# COMPACT_ATOMS: atom_id res chain seq x y z
N THR A 1 19.10 -8.37 25.29
CA THR A 1 18.19 -9.40 25.82
C THR A 1 17.19 -9.81 24.76
N PRO A 2 16.86 -11.10 24.61
CA PRO A 2 15.87 -11.61 23.64
C PRO A 2 14.50 -10.89 23.72
N SER A 3 14.17 -10.33 24.89
CA SER A 3 13.03 -9.43 25.13
C SER A 3 12.94 -8.25 24.14
N THR A 4 14.05 -7.56 23.85
CA THR A 4 14.03 -6.39 22.94
C THR A 4 13.73 -6.79 21.50
N VAL A 5 14.27 -7.92 21.05
CA VAL A 5 14.04 -8.43 19.70
C VAL A 5 12.57 -8.78 19.50
N LEU A 6 11.95 -9.45 20.47
CA LEU A 6 10.53 -9.79 20.43
C LEU A 6 9.63 -8.55 20.39
N LYS A 7 9.93 -7.52 21.19
CA LYS A 7 9.20 -6.23 21.15
C LYS A 7 9.29 -5.56 19.78
N VAL A 8 10.47 -5.60 19.14
CA VAL A 8 10.66 -5.06 17.79
C VAL A 8 9.88 -5.85 16.76
N ILE A 9 9.86 -7.18 16.85
CA ILE A 9 9.09 -8.04 15.95
C ILE A 9 7.59 -7.72 16.09
N GLN A 10 7.07 -7.69 17.32
CA GLN A 10 5.68 -7.37 17.60
C GLN A 10 5.27 -5.98 17.11
N ALA A 11 6.16 -4.99 17.20
CA ALA A 11 5.87 -3.65 16.69
C ALA A 11 5.86 -3.57 15.15
N ILE A 12 6.59 -4.46 14.48
CA ILE A 12 6.81 -4.43 13.03
C ILE A 12 5.82 -5.32 12.28
N ASP A 13 5.41 -6.42 12.89
CA ASP A 13 4.47 -7.40 12.35
C ASP A 13 3.02 -6.93 12.51
N VAL A 14 2.75 -5.67 12.18
CA VAL A 14 1.44 -5.01 12.26
C VAL A 14 1.13 -4.34 10.92
N ASN A 15 -0.16 -4.23 10.59
CA ASN A 15 -0.64 -3.62 9.35
C ASN A 15 -0.16 -2.17 9.15
N ASP A 16 -0.05 -1.37 10.21
CA ASP A 16 0.45 0.00 10.16
C ASP A 16 1.62 0.19 11.15
N PRO A 17 2.86 -0.13 10.74
CA PRO A 17 3.98 -0.18 11.66
C PRO A 17 4.46 1.23 12.06
N PRO A 18 4.83 1.48 13.32
CA PRO A 18 5.44 2.73 13.79
C PRO A 18 6.83 2.96 13.17
N THR A 19 7.35 4.19 13.27
CA THR A 19 8.63 4.52 12.62
C THR A 19 9.75 3.84 13.40
N GLN A 20 10.88 3.53 12.76
CA GLN A 20 12.02 2.98 13.49
C GLN A 20 12.47 3.89 14.63
N ARG A 21 12.32 5.23 14.49
CA ARG A 21 12.56 6.19 15.56
C ARG A 21 11.57 6.06 16.71
N SER A 22 10.29 5.85 16.42
CA SER A 22 9.26 5.61 17.44
C SER A 22 9.51 4.29 18.19
N ILE A 23 9.88 3.23 17.47
CA ILE A 23 10.23 1.92 18.07
C ILE A 23 11.50 2.06 18.92
N ALA A 24 12.50 2.79 18.43
CA ALA A 24 13.74 3.08 19.14
C ALA A 24 13.47 3.79 20.48
N LYS A 25 12.60 4.83 20.47
CA LYS A 25 12.16 5.52 21.69
C LYS A 25 11.46 4.55 22.67
N ALA A 26 10.52 3.73 22.19
CA ALA A 26 9.78 2.79 23.02
C ALA A 26 10.66 1.65 23.59
N CYS A 27 11.72 1.26 22.88
CA CYS A 27 12.64 0.20 23.28
C CYS A 27 13.89 0.70 24.01
N HIS A 28 14.01 2.02 24.25
CA HIS A 28 15.22 2.67 24.79
C HIS A 28 16.51 2.25 24.07
N ALA A 29 16.46 2.17 22.75
CA ALA A 29 17.56 1.72 21.91
C ALA A 29 17.86 2.74 20.81
N SER A 30 19.05 2.66 20.20
CA SER A 30 19.37 3.48 19.04
C SER A 30 18.61 3.00 17.78
N GLN A 31 18.33 3.90 16.84
CA GLN A 31 17.68 3.53 15.58
C GLN A 31 18.54 2.56 14.74
N SER A 32 19.87 2.64 14.83
CA SER A 32 20.76 1.70 14.15
C SER A 32 20.65 0.29 14.73
N THR A 33 20.47 0.15 16.05
CA THR A 33 20.17 -1.13 16.71
C THR A 33 18.87 -1.73 16.17
N ILE A 34 17.80 -0.93 16.07
CA ILE A 34 16.52 -1.38 15.51
C ILE A 34 16.69 -1.83 14.05
N SER A 35 17.36 -1.02 13.22
CA SER A 35 17.63 -1.39 11.82
C SER A 35 18.44 -2.69 11.71
N ARG A 36 19.37 -2.94 12.63
CA ARG A 36 20.16 -4.18 12.67
C ARG A 36 19.28 -5.38 13.03
N ILE A 37 18.42 -5.23 14.06
CA ILE A 37 17.47 -6.27 14.47
C ILE A 37 16.53 -6.63 13.31
N ILE A 38 15.97 -5.64 12.60
CA ILE A 38 15.08 -5.86 11.45
C ILE A 38 15.76 -6.71 10.38
N LYS A 39 17.03 -6.39 10.07
CA LYS A 39 17.82 -7.15 9.10
C LYS A 39 18.11 -8.58 9.59
N GLN A 40 18.42 -8.76 10.88
CA GLN A 40 18.67 -10.07 11.47
C GLN A 40 17.43 -10.99 11.43
N VAL A 41 16.23 -10.43 11.66
CA VAL A 41 14.97 -11.18 11.60
C VAL A 41 14.44 -11.32 10.15
N ASN A 42 15.22 -10.88 9.17
CA ASN A 42 14.94 -11.03 7.74
C ASN A 42 13.66 -10.32 7.26
N PHE A 43 13.33 -9.18 7.86
CA PHE A 43 12.26 -8.29 7.39
C PHE A 43 12.81 -7.24 6.41
N THR A 44 11.97 -6.84 5.46
CA THR A 44 12.27 -5.79 4.47
C THR A 44 11.17 -4.74 4.46
N LEU A 45 11.56 -3.47 4.39
CA LEU A 45 10.62 -2.37 4.22
C LEU A 45 10.14 -2.36 2.76
N ARG A 46 8.82 -2.34 2.55
CA ARG A 46 8.18 -2.23 1.24
C ARG A 46 7.17 -1.10 1.23
N LYS A 47 7.02 -0.47 0.07
CA LYS A 47 5.99 0.54 -0.17
C LYS A 47 4.67 -0.17 -0.48
N LYS A 48 3.60 0.26 0.18
CA LYS A 48 2.25 -0.19 -0.16
C LYS A 48 1.81 0.44 -1.47
N GLN A 49 1.21 -0.36 -2.33
CA GLN A 49 0.57 0.06 -3.56
C GLN A 49 -0.88 0.46 -3.25
N LYS A 50 -1.30 1.62 -3.77
CA LYS A 50 -2.69 2.07 -3.69
C LYS A 50 -3.50 1.39 -4.79
N VAL A 51 -3.86 0.13 -4.56
CA VAL A 51 -4.60 -0.68 -5.52
C VAL A 51 -5.78 -1.35 -4.83
N HIS A 52 -6.86 -1.57 -5.56
CA HIS A 52 -7.92 -2.43 -5.08
C HIS A 52 -7.53 -3.89 -5.30
N LYS A 53 -7.73 -4.75 -4.30
CA LYS A 53 -7.53 -6.19 -4.45
C LYS A 53 -8.57 -6.71 -5.45
N LEU A 54 -8.11 -7.15 -6.62
CA LEU A 54 -9.01 -7.68 -7.65
C LEU A 54 -9.54 -9.05 -7.21
N THR A 55 -10.86 -9.19 -7.22
CA THR A 55 -11.50 -10.51 -7.11
C THR A 55 -11.28 -11.31 -8.39
N SER A 56 -11.32 -12.64 -8.30
CA SER A 56 -11.22 -13.54 -9.46
C SER A 56 -12.22 -13.17 -10.55
N SER A 57 -13.45 -12.85 -10.17
CA SER A 57 -14.50 -12.37 -11.08
C SER A 57 -14.12 -11.07 -11.80
N ASN A 58 -13.53 -10.09 -11.09
CA ASN A 58 -13.08 -8.84 -11.69
C ASN A 58 -11.93 -9.05 -12.68
N VAL A 59 -11.00 -9.96 -12.36
CA VAL A 59 -9.90 -10.33 -13.28
C VAL A 59 -10.47 -10.91 -14.57
N GLU A 60 -11.43 -11.83 -14.48
CA GLU A 60 -12.03 -12.45 -15.65
C GLU A 60 -12.79 -11.44 -16.51
N LYS A 61 -13.61 -10.58 -15.89
CA LYS A 61 -14.32 -9.51 -16.61
C LYS A 61 -13.35 -8.59 -17.35
N ARG A 62 -12.23 -8.21 -16.72
CA ARG A 62 -11.19 -7.36 -17.36
C ARG A 62 -10.55 -8.08 -18.54
N ARG A 63 -10.14 -9.35 -18.39
CA ARG A 63 -9.56 -10.15 -19.48
C ARG A 63 -10.51 -10.26 -20.67
N ARG A 64 -11.79 -10.57 -20.42
CA ARG A 64 -12.80 -10.73 -21.47
C ARG A 64 -13.06 -9.43 -22.24
N ARG A 65 -13.09 -8.28 -21.55
CA ARG A 65 -13.41 -6.98 -22.15
C ARG A 65 -12.21 -6.31 -22.85
N ALA A 66 -10.98 -6.56 -22.37
CA ALA A 66 -9.78 -5.89 -22.85
C ALA A 66 -9.55 -6.05 -24.35
N ILE A 67 -9.69 -7.28 -24.89
CA ILE A 67 -9.45 -7.53 -26.32
C ILE A 67 -10.49 -6.83 -27.21
N ARG A 68 -11.75 -6.79 -26.78
CA ARG A 68 -12.83 -6.12 -27.51
C ARG A 68 -12.61 -4.62 -27.56
N LEU A 69 -12.26 -4.02 -26.42
CA LEU A 69 -11.94 -2.59 -26.33
C LEU A 69 -10.72 -2.24 -27.19
N TYR A 70 -9.65 -3.04 -27.11
CA TYR A 70 -8.46 -2.84 -27.94
C TYR A 70 -8.80 -2.78 -29.42
N ARG A 71 -9.60 -3.74 -29.91
CA ARG A 71 -10.03 -3.76 -31.32
C ARG A 71 -10.78 -2.48 -31.69
N GLN A 72 -11.64 -1.96 -30.81
CA GLN A 72 -12.38 -0.72 -31.05
C GLN A 72 -11.49 0.53 -31.08
N LEU A 73 -10.46 0.57 -30.23
CA LEU A 73 -9.52 1.70 -30.13
C LEU A 73 -8.38 1.67 -31.18
N ALA A 74 -8.09 0.50 -31.75
CA ALA A 74 -7.04 0.30 -32.75
C ALA A 74 -7.26 1.14 -34.02
N ASN A 75 -6.21 1.26 -34.83
CA ASN A 75 -6.17 2.03 -36.08
C ASN A 75 -6.52 3.51 -35.89
N ASN A 76 -5.96 4.13 -34.84
CA ASN A 76 -6.18 5.53 -34.47
C ASN A 76 -7.63 5.91 -34.16
N ARG A 77 -8.56 4.94 -34.05
CA ARG A 77 -9.97 5.19 -33.72
C ARG A 77 -10.18 5.70 -32.31
N TYR A 78 -9.22 5.49 -31.40
CA TYR A 78 -9.25 6.05 -30.04
C TYR A 78 -9.44 7.57 -30.02
N LYS A 79 -9.01 8.30 -31.06
CA LYS A 79 -9.16 9.76 -31.17
C LYS A 79 -10.63 10.22 -31.22
N ASN A 80 -11.53 9.33 -31.62
CA ASN A 80 -12.97 9.62 -31.70
C ASN A 80 -13.68 9.35 -30.37
N PHE A 81 -12.97 8.84 -29.35
CA PHE A 81 -13.54 8.56 -28.05
C PHE A 81 -13.29 9.75 -27.11
N ILE A 82 -14.35 10.20 -26.46
CA ILE A 82 -14.28 11.14 -25.35
C ILE A 82 -14.45 10.31 -24.08
N THR A 83 -13.53 10.45 -23.13
CA THR A 83 -13.62 9.83 -21.82
C THR A 83 -13.90 10.91 -20.78
N THR A 84 -14.93 10.69 -19.99
CA THR A 84 -15.31 11.56 -18.86
C THR A 84 -15.18 10.72 -17.59
N ASP A 85 -14.64 11.30 -16.53
CA ASP A 85 -14.51 10.63 -15.24
C ASP A 85 -14.59 11.67 -14.13
N GLU A 86 -15.11 11.28 -12.98
CA GLU A 86 -15.24 12.16 -11.84
C GLU A 86 -14.01 12.02 -10.93
N SER A 87 -13.52 13.16 -10.41
CA SER A 87 -12.41 13.16 -9.45
C SER A 87 -12.70 13.99 -8.21
N TRP A 88 -12.28 13.48 -7.05
CA TRP A 88 -12.33 14.20 -5.78
C TRP A 88 -11.02 14.96 -5.55
N PHE A 89 -11.13 16.25 -5.28
CA PHE A 89 -10.04 17.10 -4.80
C PHE A 89 -10.20 17.32 -3.30
N TYR A 90 -9.21 16.90 -2.53
CA TYR A 90 -9.23 16.99 -1.07
C TYR A 90 -8.49 18.24 -0.58
N LEU A 91 -9.00 18.88 0.48
CA LEU A 91 -8.42 20.07 1.09
C LEU A 91 -7.26 19.75 2.05
N ASP A 92 -7.29 18.55 2.65
CA ASP A 92 -6.24 18.03 3.53
C ASP A 92 -5.82 16.62 3.09
N GLY A 93 -4.51 16.33 3.16
CA GLY A 93 -3.89 15.06 2.78
C GLY A 93 -2.99 14.47 3.87
N THR A 94 -3.06 14.96 5.11
CA THR A 94 -2.12 14.60 6.17
C THR A 94 -2.51 13.37 7.00
N GLU A 95 -3.80 13.05 7.11
CA GLU A 95 -4.32 11.96 7.98
C GLU A 95 -4.43 10.59 7.28
N GLY A 96 -3.33 10.09 6.74
CA GLY A 96 -3.31 8.81 6.02
C GLY A 96 -2.62 7.66 6.77
N LYS A 97 -3.17 6.45 6.67
CA LYS A 97 -2.42 5.20 6.92
C LYS A 97 -1.07 5.23 6.22
N ARG A 98 -0.03 4.64 6.82
CA ARG A 98 1.29 4.72 6.22
C ARG A 98 1.37 3.95 4.92
N LYS A 99 2.12 4.54 3.99
CA LYS A 99 2.41 4.01 2.66
C LYS A 99 3.49 2.92 2.68
N VAL A 100 3.87 2.40 3.85
CA VAL A 100 4.93 1.39 3.99
C VAL A 100 4.51 0.27 4.94
N CYS A 101 5.03 -0.93 4.71
CA CYS A 101 4.91 -2.09 5.58
C CYS A 101 6.25 -2.84 5.65
N TYR A 102 6.39 -3.74 6.60
CA TYR A 102 7.50 -4.68 6.65
C TYR A 102 7.04 -6.07 6.24
N ILE A 103 7.84 -6.74 5.41
CA ILE A 103 7.54 -8.08 4.88
C ILE A 103 8.73 -8.97 5.18
N LYS A 104 8.44 -10.17 5.69
CA LYS A 104 9.44 -11.19 5.94
C LYS A 104 9.89 -11.79 4.61
N LYS A 105 11.21 -11.89 4.37
CA LYS A 105 11.70 -12.43 3.09
C LYS A 105 11.40 -13.92 2.90
N SER A 106 11.31 -14.68 3.98
CA SER A 106 11.08 -16.12 3.94
C SER A 106 9.65 -16.49 3.57
N ASP A 107 8.69 -15.63 3.93
CA ASP A 107 7.26 -15.84 3.68
C ASP A 107 6.60 -14.48 3.43
N PRO A 108 6.62 -14.01 2.17
CA PRO A 108 6.15 -12.68 1.84
C PRO A 108 4.62 -12.64 1.79
N ASP A 109 4.02 -12.06 2.82
CA ASP A 109 2.61 -11.67 2.82
C ASP A 109 2.41 -10.41 1.93
N TYR A 110 2.09 -10.65 0.66
CA TYR A 110 1.85 -9.59 -0.33
C TYR A 110 0.55 -8.82 -0.11
N ASP A 111 -0.41 -9.36 0.65
CA ASP A 111 -1.67 -8.66 0.91
C ASP A 111 -1.42 -7.40 1.75
N ARG A 112 -0.40 -7.41 2.62
CA ARG A 112 0.04 -6.23 3.39
C ARG A 112 0.62 -5.11 2.53
N MET A 113 0.98 -5.39 1.27
CA MET A 113 1.42 -4.37 0.33
C MET A 113 0.25 -3.59 -0.26
N ILE A 114 -1.00 -3.97 0.00
CA ILE A 114 -2.15 -3.29 -0.54
C ILE A 114 -2.64 -2.25 0.47
N LEU A 115 -2.64 -0.99 0.07
CA LEU A 115 -3.28 0.08 0.84
C LEU A 115 -4.75 0.13 0.42
N GLN A 116 -5.61 -0.49 1.23
CA GLN A 116 -7.05 -0.25 1.11
C GLN A 116 -7.35 1.17 1.57
N GLN A 117 -8.05 1.91 0.73
CA GLN A 117 -8.51 3.25 1.05
C GLN A 117 -9.61 3.14 2.11
N ASP A 118 -9.44 3.87 3.21
CA ASP A 118 -10.46 3.98 4.24
C ASP A 118 -11.69 4.73 3.71
N SER A 119 -12.86 4.39 4.24
CA SER A 119 -14.13 4.97 3.84
C SER A 119 -14.27 6.44 4.26
N SER A 120 -13.55 6.87 5.30
CA SER A 120 -13.52 8.27 5.74
C SER A 120 -12.69 9.10 4.76
N ARG A 121 -13.38 9.87 3.93
CA ARG A 121 -12.73 10.81 3.01
C ARG A 121 -12.59 12.17 3.71
N PRO A 122 -11.41 12.82 3.64
CA PRO A 122 -11.25 14.18 4.14
C PRO A 122 -12.14 15.14 3.35
N GLN A 123 -12.36 16.34 3.90
CA GLN A 123 -13.16 17.36 3.24
C GLN A 123 -12.57 17.71 1.87
N GLY A 124 -13.45 17.88 0.88
CA GLY A 124 -13.06 18.09 -0.50
C GLY A 124 -14.26 18.43 -1.37
N PHE A 125 -14.01 18.60 -2.66
CA PHE A 125 -15.03 18.83 -3.67
C PHE A 125 -14.84 17.86 -4.85
N MET A 126 -15.96 17.48 -5.48
CA MET A 126 -15.99 16.61 -6.64
C MET A 126 -16.05 17.46 -7.91
N VAL A 127 -15.31 17.04 -8.93
CA VAL A 127 -15.30 17.65 -10.25
C VAL A 127 -15.57 16.58 -11.30
N TRP A 128 -16.30 16.95 -12.34
CA TRP A 128 -16.60 16.14 -13.53
C TRP A 128 -15.78 16.64 -14.72
#